data_AF-A0A0D6KCA8-F1
#
_entry.id   AF-A0A0D6KCA8-F1
#
_cell.length_a   1.000
_cell.length_b   1.000
_cell.length_c   1.000
_cell.angle_alpha   90.00
_cell.angle_beta   90.00
_cell.angle_gamma   90.00
#
_symmetry.space_group_name_H-M   'P 1'
#
loop_
_entity.id
_entity.type
_entity.pdbx_description
1 polymer ?
#
loop_
_entity_poly.entity_id
_entity_poly.type
_entity_poly.pdbx_seq_one_letter_code
_entity_poly.pdbx_strand_id
1 'polypeptide(L)'
;MVHKQIPTEALINLRHRLDGLPSRCQERRILIEETAALYGVSTDTLYRALRNSSRPKSINRSDSGTPRKLSLSEMERYCEVIAAMKIRTSNKKGRHVSTVRAIELLEEFGMETPDGFVQPPKGALTLMYCQLLFENLGVRH
;
A
#
# COMPACT_ATOMS: atom_id res chain seq x y z
N MET A 1 10.95 -28.55 -5.67
CA MET A 1 12.31 -28.01 -5.85
C MET A 1 12.57 -27.06 -4.70
N VAL A 2 13.60 -27.30 -3.88
CA VAL A 2 13.91 -26.48 -2.70
C VAL A 2 14.47 -25.15 -3.19
N HIS A 3 13.76 -24.03 -2.97
CA HIS A 3 14.31 -22.72 -3.26
C HIS A 3 15.49 -22.47 -2.31
N LYS A 4 16.72 -22.48 -2.85
CA LYS A 4 17.91 -22.00 -2.14
C LYS A 4 17.75 -20.50 -1.89
N GLN A 5 17.20 -20.14 -0.73
CA GLN A 5 17.08 -18.76 -0.31
C GLN A 5 18.39 -18.33 0.36
N ILE A 6 18.94 -17.21 -0.08
CA ILE A 6 20.09 -16.58 0.56
C ILE A 6 19.59 -15.95 1.88
N PRO A 7 20.21 -16.24 3.03
CA PRO A 7 19.85 -15.60 4.30
C PRO A 7 19.92 -14.07 4.24
N THR A 8 19.03 -13.39 4.95
CA THR A 8 18.95 -11.92 4.91
C THR A 8 20.23 -11.28 5.47
N GLU A 9 20.78 -11.85 6.52
CA GLU A 9 22.04 -11.41 7.14
C GLU A 9 23.22 -11.51 6.16
N ALA A 10 23.22 -12.55 5.32
CA ALA A 10 24.24 -12.71 4.28
C ALA A 10 24.16 -11.61 3.21
N LEU A 11 22.93 -11.21 2.81
CA LEU A 11 22.72 -10.10 1.88
C LEU A 11 23.13 -8.75 2.47
N ILE A 12 22.86 -8.52 3.76
CA ILE A 12 23.27 -7.31 4.47
C ILE A 12 24.80 -7.23 4.55
N ASN A 13 25.46 -8.30 4.98
CA ASN A 13 26.92 -8.36 5.05
C ASN A 13 27.58 -8.17 3.68
N LEU A 14 27.04 -8.81 2.64
CA LEU A 14 27.51 -8.61 1.27
C LEU A 14 27.37 -7.15 0.84
N ARG A 15 26.24 -6.49 1.17
CA ARG A 15 26.03 -5.07 0.86
C ARG A 15 27.08 -4.17 1.51
N HIS A 16 27.34 -4.34 2.80
CA HIS A 16 28.36 -3.57 3.51
C HIS A 16 29.75 -3.71 2.88
N ARG A 17 30.13 -4.93 2.50
CA ARG A 17 31.42 -5.19 1.80
C ARG A 17 31.45 -4.53 0.42
N LEU A 18 30.32 -4.55 -0.29
CA LEU A 18 30.17 -3.94 -1.61
C LEU A 18 30.17 -2.40 -1.58
N ASP A 19 29.69 -1.79 -0.50
CA ASP A 19 29.67 -0.33 -0.31
C ASP A 19 31.07 0.24 -0.01
N GLY A 20 31.97 -0.57 0.55
CA GLY A 20 33.38 -0.22 0.74
C GLY A 20 34.24 -0.33 -0.53
N LEU A 21 33.68 -0.79 -1.65
CA LEU A 21 34.39 -0.98 -2.91
C LEU A 21 33.92 0.03 -3.98
N PRO A 22 34.83 0.53 -4.84
CA PRO A 22 34.44 1.35 -5.98
C PRO A 22 33.42 0.64 -6.89
N SER A 23 32.47 1.40 -7.43
CA SER A 23 31.34 0.88 -8.22
C SER A 23 31.76 0.04 -9.45
N ARG A 24 32.99 0.21 -9.95
CA ARG A 24 33.54 -0.47 -11.14
C ARG A 24 34.95 -1.00 -10.86
N CYS A 25 35.08 -1.95 -9.93
CA CYS A 25 36.35 -2.67 -9.71
C CYS A 25 36.18 -4.18 -9.91
N GLN A 26 37.30 -4.87 -10.14
CA GLN A 26 37.33 -6.32 -10.39
C GLN A 26 36.98 -7.10 -9.12
N GLU A 27 37.42 -6.62 -7.96
CA GLU A 27 37.18 -7.18 -6.64
C GLU A 27 35.68 -7.28 -6.35
N ARG A 28 34.91 -6.28 -6.79
CA ARG A 28 33.46 -6.27 -6.65
C ARG A 28 32.80 -7.39 -7.48
N ARG A 29 33.32 -7.70 -8.67
CA ARG A 29 32.83 -8.80 -9.51
C ARG A 29 33.16 -10.16 -8.89
N ILE A 30 34.41 -10.35 -8.46
CA ILE A 30 34.87 -11.57 -7.80
C ILE A 30 34.02 -11.87 -6.56
N LEU A 31 33.79 -10.86 -5.72
CA LEU A 31 32.99 -11.01 -4.51
C LEU A 31 31.54 -11.46 -4.79
N ILE A 32 30.93 -10.95 -5.86
CA ILE A 32 29.59 -11.35 -6.31
C ILE A 32 29.60 -12.80 -6.82
N GLU A 33 30.59 -13.17 -7.62
CA GLU A 33 30.72 -14.52 -8.19
C GLU A 33 30.95 -15.57 -7.10
N GLU A 34 31.88 -15.33 -6.18
CA GLU A 34 32.14 -16.20 -5.03
C GLU A 34 30.91 -16.38 -4.14
N THR A 35 30.19 -15.29 -3.87
CA THR A 35 28.99 -15.35 -3.03
C THR A 35 27.86 -16.09 -3.73
N ALA A 36 27.70 -15.90 -5.05
CA ALA A 36 26.72 -16.64 -5.84
C ALA A 36 27.03 -18.15 -5.83
N ALA A 37 28.30 -18.52 -6.01
CA ALA A 37 28.76 -19.90 -5.93
C ALA A 37 28.53 -20.52 -4.54
N LEU A 38 28.86 -19.79 -3.46
CA LEU A 38 28.69 -20.24 -2.08
C LEU A 38 27.24 -20.63 -1.78
N TYR A 39 26.27 -19.82 -2.21
CA TYR A 39 24.85 -20.09 -2.01
C TYR A 39 24.23 -20.94 -3.13
N GLY A 40 25.01 -21.32 -4.15
CA GLY A 40 24.55 -22.12 -5.28
C GLY A 40 23.43 -21.45 -6.08
N VAL A 41 23.51 -20.14 -6.29
CA VAL A 41 22.58 -19.35 -7.10
C VAL A 41 23.32 -18.68 -8.25
N SER A 42 22.59 -18.22 -9.28
CA SER A 42 23.22 -17.39 -10.33
C SER A 42 23.56 -15.99 -9.81
N THR A 43 24.55 -15.35 -10.41
CA THR A 43 24.90 -13.94 -10.14
C THR A 43 23.70 -13.00 -10.37
N ASP A 44 22.87 -13.27 -11.39
CA ASP A 44 21.61 -12.54 -11.63
C ASP A 44 20.63 -12.68 -10.45
N THR A 45 20.49 -13.89 -9.89
CA THR A 45 19.65 -14.14 -8.71
C THR A 45 20.17 -13.36 -7.50
N LEU A 46 21.49 -13.31 -7.31
CA LEU A 46 22.12 -12.55 -6.23
C LEU A 46 21.90 -11.04 -6.40
N TYR A 47 22.03 -10.49 -7.62
CA TYR A 47 21.72 -9.09 -7.89
C TYR A 47 20.25 -8.74 -7.62
N ARG A 48 19.32 -9.62 -8.00
CA ARG A 48 17.88 -9.46 -7.68
C ARG A 48 17.64 -9.46 -6.17
N ALA A 49 18.25 -10.39 -5.45
CA ALA A 49 18.16 -10.47 -4.00
C ALA A 49 18.69 -9.20 -3.31
N LEU A 50 19.86 -8.70 -3.74
CA LEU A 50 20.45 -7.45 -3.26
C LEU A 50 19.60 -6.21 -3.57
N ARG A 51 18.91 -6.19 -4.71
CA ARG A 51 17.98 -5.09 -5.06
C ARG A 51 16.73 -5.15 -4.17
N ASN A 52 16.16 -6.33 -4.00
CA ASN A 52 14.93 -6.53 -3.24
C ASN A 52 15.13 -6.38 -1.73
N SER A 53 16.31 -6.68 -1.19
CA SER A 53 16.63 -6.47 0.24
C SER A 53 16.78 -4.99 0.61
N SER A 54 17.22 -4.15 -0.34
CA SER A 54 17.38 -2.70 -0.13
C SER A 54 16.08 -1.91 -0.20
N ARG A 55 15.03 -2.50 -0.76
CA ARG A 55 13.70 -1.90 -0.75
C ARG A 55 13.08 -2.29 0.59
N PRO A 56 12.70 -1.34 1.48
CA PRO A 56 11.87 -1.72 2.62
C PRO A 56 10.71 -2.51 2.05
N LYS A 57 10.50 -3.74 2.54
CA LYS A 57 9.32 -4.53 2.18
C LYS A 57 8.17 -3.57 2.40
N SER A 58 7.50 -3.17 1.32
CA SER A 58 6.29 -2.40 1.48
C SER A 58 5.39 -3.30 2.31
N ILE A 59 5.09 -2.86 3.55
CA ILE A 59 4.18 -3.59 4.45
C ILE A 59 2.87 -3.88 3.70
N ASN A 60 2.54 -3.00 2.76
CA ASN A 60 1.39 -3.10 1.89
C ASN A 60 1.79 -3.53 0.47
N ARG A 61 0.92 -4.31 -0.17
CA ARG A 61 1.05 -4.67 -1.59
C ARG A 61 0.95 -3.42 -2.47
N SER A 62 1.50 -3.49 -3.68
CA SER A 62 1.45 -2.40 -4.68
C SER A 62 0.03 -1.97 -5.07
N ASP A 63 -0.98 -2.83 -4.84
CA ASP A 63 -2.40 -2.54 -5.07
C ASP A 63 -3.15 -2.06 -3.81
N SER A 64 -2.45 -1.85 -2.69
CA SER A 64 -3.06 -1.27 -1.48
C SER A 64 -3.61 0.13 -1.77
N GLY A 65 -4.90 0.33 -1.56
CA GLY A 65 -5.53 1.62 -1.91
C GLY A 65 -6.10 1.68 -3.34
N THR A 66 -6.18 0.57 -4.10
CA THR A 66 -7.03 0.44 -5.32
C THR A 66 -8.32 -0.40 -5.14
N PRO A 67 -9.54 0.11 -5.42
CA PRO A 67 -10.76 -0.64 -5.12
C PRO A 67 -10.84 -1.82 -6.09
N ARG A 68 -10.75 -3.06 -5.59
CA ARG A 68 -10.80 -4.26 -6.49
C ARG A 68 -12.21 -4.55 -7.03
N LYS A 69 -13.24 -3.96 -6.41
CA LYS A 69 -14.66 -4.26 -6.67
C LYS A 69 -15.45 -3.11 -7.26
N LEU A 70 -14.90 -1.88 -7.24
CA LEU A 70 -15.59 -0.65 -7.65
C LEU A 70 -14.68 0.14 -8.61
N SER A 71 -15.27 0.84 -9.57
CA SER A 71 -14.55 1.84 -10.35
C SER A 71 -14.12 3.01 -9.46
N LEU A 72 -13.11 3.77 -9.90
CA LEU A 72 -12.65 4.96 -9.18
C LEU A 72 -13.79 5.99 -9.00
N SER A 73 -14.59 6.22 -10.03
CA SER A 73 -15.70 7.17 -10.01
C SER A 73 -16.82 6.77 -9.05
N GLU A 74 -17.15 5.47 -8.98
CA GLU A 74 -18.13 4.98 -7.99
C GLU A 74 -17.59 5.17 -6.57
N MET A 75 -16.30 4.89 -6.37
CA MET A 75 -15.67 5.06 -5.06
C MET A 75 -15.63 6.52 -4.63
N GLU A 76 -15.28 7.43 -5.54
CA GLU A 76 -15.29 8.88 -5.32
C GLU A 76 -16.69 9.34 -4.91
N ARG A 77 -17.71 8.93 -5.68
CA ARG A 77 -19.10 9.28 -5.38
C ARG A 77 -19.55 8.81 -4.01
N TYR A 78 -19.22 7.58 -3.62
CA TYR A 78 -19.58 7.07 -2.29
C TYR A 78 -18.84 7.83 -1.17
N CYS A 79 -17.59 8.19 -1.39
CA CYS A 79 -16.83 8.99 -0.43
C CYS A 79 -17.41 10.40 -0.30
N GLU A 80 -17.81 11.06 -1.38
CA GLU A 80 -18.49 12.36 -1.34
C GLU A 80 -19.75 12.31 -0.47
N VAL A 81 -20.58 11.28 -0.64
CA VAL A 81 -21.78 11.08 0.19
C VAL A 81 -21.43 10.88 1.66
N ILE A 82 -20.38 10.11 1.96
CA ILE A 82 -19.87 9.92 3.32
C ILE A 82 -19.37 11.25 3.91
N ALA A 83 -18.62 12.04 3.15
CA ALA A 83 -18.14 13.36 3.56
C ALA A 83 -19.31 14.30 3.89
N ALA A 84 -20.29 14.38 2.99
CA ALA A 84 -21.50 15.16 3.21
C ALA A 84 -22.27 14.71 4.46
N MET A 85 -22.39 13.39 4.68
CA MET A 85 -23.01 12.87 5.90
C MET A 85 -22.25 13.27 7.16
N LYS A 86 -20.90 13.19 7.14
CA LYS A 86 -20.07 13.64 8.26
C LYS A 86 -20.31 15.12 8.55
N ILE A 87 -20.24 15.99 7.54
CA ILE A 87 -20.52 17.43 7.66
C ILE A 87 -21.92 17.67 8.26
N ARG A 88 -22.95 16.97 7.76
CA ARG A 88 -24.32 17.12 8.25
C ARG A 88 -24.49 16.69 9.71
N THR A 89 -23.71 15.73 10.18
CA THR A 89 -23.72 15.28 11.58
C THR A 89 -22.79 16.09 12.49
N SER A 90 -22.07 17.06 11.94
CA SER A 90 -21.18 17.92 12.72
C SER A 90 -21.97 18.81 13.69
N ASN A 91 -21.55 18.86 14.95
CA ASN A 91 -22.08 19.80 15.93
C ASN A 91 -21.19 21.04 16.09
N LYS A 92 -21.64 22.01 16.90
CA LYS A 92 -20.88 23.26 17.20
C LYS A 92 -19.49 23.02 17.84
N LYS A 93 -19.20 21.81 18.32
CA LYS A 93 -17.90 21.40 18.87
C LYS A 93 -17.04 20.63 17.86
N GLY A 94 -17.44 20.61 16.58
CA GLY A 94 -16.72 19.92 15.50
C GLY A 94 -16.82 18.39 15.55
N ARG A 95 -17.66 17.81 16.42
CA ARG A 95 -17.83 16.35 16.47
C ARG A 95 -18.84 15.92 15.41
N HIS A 96 -18.49 14.90 14.64
CA HIS A 96 -19.34 14.28 13.62
C HIS A 96 -19.30 12.76 13.75
N VAL A 97 -20.11 12.07 12.95
CA VAL A 97 -20.08 10.61 12.84
C VAL A 97 -18.69 10.11 12.40
N SER A 98 -18.24 8.98 12.95
CA SER A 98 -17.00 8.35 12.53
C SER A 98 -17.12 7.87 11.08
N THR A 99 -16.00 7.77 10.36
CA THR A 99 -16.02 7.30 8.96
C THR A 99 -16.50 5.85 8.87
N VAL A 100 -16.15 5.00 9.85
CA VAL A 100 -16.65 3.62 9.94
C VAL A 100 -18.17 3.60 10.08
N ARG A 101 -18.72 4.39 11.00
CA ARG A 101 -20.17 4.43 11.21
C ARG A 101 -20.89 5.04 10.01
N ALA A 102 -20.27 5.98 9.32
CA ALA A 102 -20.80 6.53 8.09
C ALA A 102 -20.87 5.50 6.96
N ILE A 103 -19.84 4.67 6.81
CA ILE A 103 -19.83 3.57 5.84
C ILE A 103 -20.98 2.59 6.16
N GLU A 104 -21.09 2.15 7.41
CA GLU A 104 -22.16 1.24 7.85
C GLU A 104 -23.56 1.77 7.51
N LEU A 105 -23.84 3.03 7.86
CA LEU A 105 -25.13 3.66 7.61
C LEU A 105 -25.45 3.71 6.12
N LEU A 106 -24.46 4.06 5.29
CA LEU A 106 -24.64 4.16 3.86
C LEU A 106 -24.84 2.78 3.19
N GLU A 107 -24.13 1.74 3.63
CA GLU A 107 -24.31 0.37 3.12
C GLU A 107 -25.63 -0.26 3.61
N GLU A 108 -26.06 0.01 4.84
CA GLU A 108 -27.24 -0.60 5.45
C GLU A 108 -28.55 0.05 5.02
N PHE A 109 -28.59 1.39 4.99
CA PHE A 109 -29.82 2.15 4.76
C PHE A 109 -29.81 2.95 3.46
N GLY A 110 -28.65 3.19 2.86
CA GLY A 110 -28.51 4.10 1.73
C GLY A 110 -28.77 5.56 2.10
N MET A 111 -28.68 6.45 1.11
CA MET A 111 -28.93 7.87 1.27
C MET A 111 -29.53 8.48 0.00
N GLU A 112 -30.55 9.32 0.16
CA GLU A 112 -31.01 10.16 -0.93
C GLU A 112 -30.03 11.31 -1.21
N THR A 113 -29.66 11.46 -2.48
CA THR A 113 -28.81 12.54 -2.99
C THR A 113 -29.57 13.28 -4.10
N PRO A 114 -29.17 14.51 -4.47
CA PRO A 114 -29.78 15.22 -5.59
C PRO A 114 -29.78 14.43 -6.92
N ASP A 115 -28.77 13.56 -7.10
CA ASP A 115 -28.63 12.73 -8.30
C ASP A 115 -29.28 11.34 -8.15
N GLY A 116 -30.04 11.10 -7.06
CA GLY A 116 -30.76 9.86 -6.79
C GLY A 116 -30.35 9.15 -5.51
N PHE A 117 -30.96 7.98 -5.29
CA PHE A 117 -30.69 7.15 -4.12
C PHE A 117 -29.36 6.39 -4.28
N VAL A 118 -28.51 6.49 -3.26
CA VAL A 118 -27.16 5.91 -3.24
C VAL A 118 -27.07 4.88 -2.11
N GLN A 119 -26.84 3.62 -2.47
CA GLN A 119 -26.57 2.54 -1.52
C GLN A 119 -25.52 1.58 -2.09
N PRO A 120 -24.28 1.60 -1.58
CA PRO A 120 -23.25 0.64 -1.94
C PRO A 120 -23.60 -0.77 -1.44
N PRO A 121 -23.14 -1.84 -2.12
CA PRO A 121 -23.22 -3.19 -1.59
C PRO A 121 -22.45 -3.31 -0.26
N LYS A 122 -22.92 -4.17 0.64
CA LYS A 122 -22.23 -4.41 1.93
C LYS A 122 -20.79 -4.87 1.73
N GLY A 123 -19.86 -4.23 2.44
CA GLY A 123 -18.43 -4.50 2.35
C GLY A 123 -17.79 -4.08 1.02
N ALA A 124 -18.45 -3.22 0.25
CA ALA A 124 -17.87 -2.62 -0.95
C ALA A 124 -16.89 -1.48 -0.59
N LEU A 125 -17.13 -0.80 0.54
CA LEU A 125 -16.31 0.31 1.01
C LEU A 125 -15.29 -0.13 2.05
N THR A 126 -14.09 0.44 1.99
CA THR A 126 -13.04 0.23 2.99
C THR A 126 -12.61 1.56 3.59
N LEU A 127 -12.48 1.61 4.92
CA LEU A 127 -12.09 2.81 5.67
C LEU A 127 -10.85 3.51 5.08
N MET A 128 -9.80 2.73 4.77
CA MET A 128 -8.52 3.23 4.27
C MET A 128 -8.69 4.09 3.00
N TYR A 129 -9.62 3.73 2.13
CA TYR A 129 -9.82 4.44 0.87
C TYR A 129 -10.57 5.73 1.06
N CYS A 130 -11.65 5.69 1.83
CA CYS A 130 -12.40 6.91 2.15
C CYS A 130 -11.47 7.94 2.82
N GLN A 131 -10.60 7.50 3.72
CA GLN A 131 -9.61 8.36 4.36
C GLN A 131 -8.59 8.95 3.37
N LEU A 132 -7.99 8.13 2.49
CA LEU A 132 -7.08 8.61 1.45
C LEU A 132 -7.75 9.62 0.52
N LEU A 133 -9.02 9.38 0.15
CA LEU A 133 -9.76 10.29 -0.72
C LEU A 133 -10.11 11.60 -0.01
N PHE A 134 -10.47 11.56 1.28
CA PHE A 134 -10.73 12.77 2.06
C PHE A 134 -9.50 13.65 2.21
N GLU A 135 -8.31 13.06 2.33
CA GLU A 135 -7.06 13.81 2.32
C GLU A 135 -6.82 14.51 0.98
N ASN A 136 -7.11 13.84 -0.14
CA ASN A 136 -6.97 14.43 -1.49
C ASN A 136 -8.04 15.50 -1.80
N LEU A 137 -9.25 15.35 -1.25
CA LEU A 137 -10.36 16.29 -1.44
C LEU A 137 -10.36 17.45 -0.43
N GLY A 138 -9.38 17.51 0.48
CA GLY A 138 -9.30 18.56 1.51
C GLY A 138 -10.39 18.48 2.58
N VAL A 139 -11.13 17.37 2.66
CA VAL A 139 -12.18 17.13 3.66
C VAL A 139 -11.52 16.60 4.95
N ARG A 140 -10.68 17.42 5.58
CA ARG A 140 -10.19 17.14 6.93
C ARG A 140 -11.14 17.76 7.95
N HIS A 141 -11.80 16.92 8.73
CA HIS A 141 -12.49 17.31 9.97
C HIS A 141 -11.77 16.68 11.16
#